data_AF-A0A0E0QGK1-F1
#
_entry.id   AF-A0A0E0QGK1-F1
#
_cell.length_a   1.000
_cell.length_b   1.000
_cell.length_c   1.000
_cell.angle_alpha   90.00
_cell.angle_beta   90.00
_cell.angle_gamma   90.00
#
_symmetry.space_group_name_H-M   'P 1'
#
loop_
_entity.id
_entity.type
_entity.pdbx_description
1 polymer ?
#
loop_
_entity_poly.entity_id
_entity_poly.type
_entity_poly.pdbx_seq_one_letter_code
_entity_poly.pdbx_strand_id
1 'polypeptide(L)'
;MSLPTDVLDIILARIPFDLLVRTCCLSHAWRRRWESVRYLDIRLGWGCRGAPSARDLWRCAAPVVGFRACVHARHFHHLPTWFPALASKGVRELAIECDGVRRGHPDTPPYWVIDQGLFSCAALAVLHLEDCDMPLAPPGFRGFPSLVSLTLRGVTLPAEGGGARVEHLVAAAPLLAELRLDDVDVEELEDPTPPLYKWAVRAPRLRVLKMATRLDIGCRIPEEPPLLEEAYIDIGNSFMSFHEIFRGIITVRKLWFNIHEFNEYPLEGISCKFDNLREVHVTTNFGQQPSTMSLFSLLRCAPYIEDLSIEAEDISFSHRDDPYEIEEDDFISSGINENSFSSLKYVSLSGITYSSNQLRFMKFLLSKTESLQSFAVTFLYSKSNKEYVKACRVLRAFRRASASPQARFEVRLWDKPTPRPSFFSCLPP
;
A
#
# COMPACT_ATOMS: atom_id res chain seq x y z
N MET A 1 -47.17 -13.83 -13.78
CA MET A 1 -46.61 -12.61 -13.18
C MET A 1 -45.17 -12.48 -13.64
N SER A 2 -44.89 -11.60 -14.61
CA SER A 2 -43.54 -11.32 -15.09
C SER A 2 -42.84 -10.36 -14.11
N LEU A 3 -41.55 -10.59 -13.84
CA LEU A 3 -40.75 -9.69 -13.02
C LEU A 3 -40.65 -8.31 -13.68
N PRO A 4 -40.76 -7.18 -12.93
CA PRO A 4 -40.56 -5.85 -13.49
C PRO A 4 -39.15 -5.67 -14.08
N THR A 5 -39.06 -4.93 -15.19
CA THR A 5 -37.80 -4.72 -15.93
C THR A 5 -36.70 -4.12 -15.06
N ASP A 6 -37.05 -3.18 -14.19
CA ASP A 6 -36.09 -2.48 -13.33
C ASP A 6 -35.47 -3.43 -12.29
N VAL A 7 -36.30 -4.31 -11.70
CA VAL A 7 -35.83 -5.35 -10.77
C VAL A 7 -34.95 -6.35 -11.52
N LEU A 8 -35.31 -6.69 -12.74
CA LEU A 8 -34.50 -7.57 -13.58
C LEU A 8 -33.14 -6.94 -13.91
N ASP A 9 -33.07 -5.65 -14.25
CA ASP A 9 -31.81 -4.95 -14.51
C ASP A 9 -30.88 -4.95 -13.29
N ILE A 10 -31.44 -4.74 -12.09
CA ILE A 10 -30.71 -4.81 -10.83
C ILE A 10 -30.13 -6.20 -10.59
N ILE A 11 -30.84 -7.26 -10.97
CA ILE A 11 -30.34 -8.64 -10.87
C ILE A 11 -29.24 -8.86 -11.91
N LEU A 12 -29.51 -8.51 -13.16
CA LEU A 12 -28.58 -8.74 -14.28
C LEU A 12 -27.27 -7.96 -14.14
N ALA A 13 -27.29 -6.76 -13.57
CA ALA A 13 -26.09 -5.96 -13.33
C ALA A 13 -25.13 -6.59 -12.31
N ARG A 14 -25.60 -7.54 -11.50
CA ARG A 14 -24.79 -8.27 -10.50
C ARG A 14 -24.28 -9.62 -11.00
N ILE A 15 -24.74 -10.06 -12.17
CA ILE A 15 -24.29 -11.32 -12.76
C ILE A 15 -22.92 -11.09 -13.44
N PRO A 16 -21.96 -12.01 -13.31
CA PRO A 16 -20.71 -11.96 -14.06
C PRO A 16 -20.95 -11.73 -15.56
N PHE A 17 -20.14 -10.88 -16.17
CA PHE A 17 -20.38 -10.39 -17.53
C PHE A 17 -20.51 -11.52 -18.57
N ASP A 18 -19.69 -12.57 -18.45
CA ASP A 18 -19.75 -13.74 -19.33
C ASP A 18 -21.09 -14.48 -19.23
N LEU A 19 -21.60 -14.67 -18.01
CA LEU A 19 -22.90 -15.30 -17.76
C LEU A 19 -24.05 -14.40 -18.21
N LEU A 20 -23.91 -13.08 -18.01
CA LEU A 20 -24.87 -12.10 -18.48
C LEU A 20 -25.02 -12.16 -20.01
N VAL A 21 -23.91 -12.17 -20.76
CA VAL A 21 -23.97 -12.32 -22.22
C VAL A 21 -24.58 -13.67 -22.62
N ARG A 22 -24.26 -14.78 -21.92
CA ARG A 22 -24.83 -16.11 -22.19
C ARG A 22 -26.35 -16.20 -22.03
N THR A 23 -26.98 -15.27 -21.30
CA THR A 23 -28.46 -15.19 -21.24
C THR A 23 -29.10 -14.99 -22.62
N CYS A 24 -28.33 -14.51 -23.62
CA CYS A 24 -28.82 -14.35 -24.99
C CYS A 24 -29.33 -15.65 -25.64
N CYS A 25 -28.89 -16.81 -25.13
CA CYS A 25 -29.30 -18.13 -25.61
C CYS A 25 -30.65 -18.61 -25.03
N LEU A 26 -31.22 -17.91 -24.02
CA LEU A 26 -32.42 -18.38 -23.33
C LEU A 26 -33.69 -18.26 -24.19
N SER A 27 -33.85 -17.16 -24.93
CA SER A 27 -34.96 -16.96 -25.88
C SER A 27 -34.73 -15.72 -26.75
N HIS A 28 -35.59 -15.51 -27.74
CA HIS A 28 -35.57 -14.29 -28.57
C HIS A 28 -35.66 -13.00 -27.76
N ALA A 29 -36.45 -12.97 -26.68
CA ALA A 29 -36.58 -11.80 -25.82
C ALA A 29 -35.29 -11.49 -25.04
N TRP A 30 -34.46 -12.51 -24.78
CA TRP A 30 -33.22 -12.37 -24.03
C TRP A 30 -31.99 -12.09 -24.90
N ARG A 31 -32.10 -12.30 -26.23
CA ARG A 31 -30.99 -12.20 -27.19
C ARG A 31 -30.14 -10.93 -27.05
N ARG A 32 -30.76 -9.78 -26.80
CA ARG A 32 -30.08 -8.48 -26.62
C ARG A 32 -30.37 -7.82 -25.27
N ARG A 33 -30.93 -8.57 -24.31
CA ARG A 33 -31.39 -8.00 -23.05
C ARG A 33 -30.24 -7.44 -22.20
N TRP A 34 -29.07 -8.06 -22.30
CA TRP A 34 -27.86 -7.59 -21.63
C TRP A 34 -27.37 -6.23 -22.15
N GLU A 35 -27.65 -5.88 -23.42
CA GLU A 35 -27.22 -4.61 -24.04
C GLU A 35 -27.90 -3.39 -23.40
N SER A 36 -29.05 -3.57 -22.73
CA SER A 36 -29.76 -2.48 -22.05
C SER A 36 -29.47 -2.37 -20.55
N VAL A 37 -28.69 -3.30 -19.98
CA VAL A 37 -28.34 -3.29 -18.55
C VAL A 37 -27.29 -2.22 -18.29
N ARG A 38 -27.63 -1.23 -17.46
CA ARG A 38 -26.73 -0.14 -17.05
C ARG A 38 -25.96 -0.51 -15.79
N TYR A 39 -24.93 0.29 -15.51
CA TYR A 39 -24.12 0.20 -14.29
C TYR A 39 -23.37 -1.13 -14.15
N LEU A 40 -22.95 -1.70 -15.27
CA LEU A 40 -22.20 -2.96 -15.28
C LEU A 40 -20.84 -2.78 -14.60
N ASP A 41 -20.45 -3.76 -13.79
CA ASP A 41 -19.09 -3.98 -13.31
C ASP A 41 -18.52 -5.21 -14.02
N ILE A 42 -17.67 -4.99 -15.01
CA ILE A 42 -17.12 -6.02 -15.88
C ILE A 42 -15.80 -6.50 -15.27
N ARG A 43 -15.75 -7.77 -14.87
CA ARG A 43 -14.57 -8.39 -14.26
C ARG A 43 -14.08 -9.57 -15.10
N LEU A 44 -12.82 -9.53 -15.51
CA LEU A 44 -12.15 -10.57 -16.29
C LEU A 44 -10.95 -11.07 -15.48
N GLY A 45 -11.13 -12.16 -14.73
CA GLY A 45 -10.05 -12.74 -13.94
C GLY A 45 -9.12 -13.64 -14.74
N TRP A 46 -8.00 -14.06 -14.15
CA TRP A 46 -7.03 -14.99 -14.76
C TRP A 46 -7.66 -16.30 -15.30
N GLY A 47 -8.74 -16.78 -14.67
CA GLY A 47 -9.47 -17.99 -15.08
C GLY A 47 -10.38 -17.83 -16.31
N CYS A 48 -10.57 -16.60 -16.83
CA CYS A 48 -11.40 -16.35 -18.00
C CYS A 48 -10.72 -16.89 -19.28
N ARG A 49 -11.38 -17.85 -19.95
CA ARG A 49 -10.85 -18.48 -21.18
C ARG A 49 -10.92 -17.58 -22.41
N GLY A 50 -11.76 -16.56 -22.39
CA GLY A 50 -11.92 -15.59 -23.47
C GLY A 50 -12.06 -14.18 -22.93
N ALA A 51 -11.69 -13.22 -23.76
CA ALA A 51 -11.83 -11.79 -23.47
C ALA A 51 -12.95 -11.21 -24.36
N PRO A 52 -13.76 -10.27 -23.86
CA PRO A 52 -14.82 -9.66 -24.67
C PRO A 52 -14.18 -8.89 -25.82
N SER A 53 -14.80 -8.96 -27.00
CA SER A 53 -14.39 -8.11 -28.10
C SER A 53 -14.74 -6.65 -27.78
N ALA A 54 -14.04 -5.69 -28.38
CA ALA A 54 -14.44 -4.28 -28.25
C ALA A 54 -15.91 -4.06 -28.67
N ARG A 55 -16.40 -4.83 -29.66
CA ARG A 55 -17.79 -4.76 -30.10
C ARG A 55 -18.79 -5.09 -29.00
N ASP A 56 -18.45 -6.01 -28.11
CA ASP A 56 -19.30 -6.37 -26.97
C ASP A 56 -19.34 -5.21 -25.97
N LEU A 57 -18.19 -4.58 -25.69
CA LEU A 57 -18.11 -3.39 -24.84
C LEU A 57 -18.88 -2.19 -25.43
N TRP A 58 -18.80 -1.99 -26.75
CA TRP A 58 -19.57 -0.96 -27.45
C TRP A 58 -21.09 -1.16 -27.35
N ARG A 59 -21.55 -2.40 -27.16
CA ARG A 59 -22.97 -2.73 -27.01
C ARG A 59 -23.49 -2.57 -25.59
N CYS A 60 -22.62 -2.55 -24.58
CA CYS A 60 -23.03 -2.30 -23.21
C CYS A 60 -23.75 -0.93 -23.10
N ALA A 61 -24.80 -0.87 -22.27
CA ALA A 61 -25.43 0.39 -21.95
C ALA A 61 -24.50 1.24 -21.07
N ALA A 62 -24.42 2.53 -21.36
CA ALA A 62 -23.78 3.48 -20.47
C ALA A 62 -24.70 3.83 -19.28
N PRO A 63 -24.16 4.09 -18.09
CA PRO A 63 -22.72 4.05 -17.77
C PRO A 63 -22.24 2.63 -17.43
N VAL A 64 -20.96 2.36 -17.69
CA VAL A 64 -20.24 1.22 -17.12
C VAL A 64 -19.58 1.70 -15.82
N VAL A 65 -19.83 1.03 -14.70
CA VAL A 65 -19.28 1.45 -13.39
C VAL A 65 -17.80 1.11 -13.33
N GLY A 66 -17.46 -0.14 -13.63
CA GLY A 66 -16.12 -0.67 -13.48
C GLY A 66 -15.74 -1.60 -14.62
N PHE A 67 -14.45 -1.58 -14.97
CA PHE A 67 -13.81 -2.56 -15.82
C PHE A 67 -12.52 -3.01 -15.16
N ARG A 68 -12.44 -4.29 -14.79
CA ARG A 68 -11.26 -4.91 -14.18
C ARG A 68 -10.84 -6.09 -15.03
N ALA A 69 -9.59 -6.11 -15.48
CA ALA A 69 -9.10 -7.16 -16.35
C ALA A 69 -7.69 -7.62 -15.99
N CYS A 70 -7.57 -8.91 -15.72
CA CYS A 70 -6.32 -9.65 -15.76
C CYS A 70 -6.05 -10.05 -17.22
N VAL A 71 -5.09 -9.38 -17.85
CA VAL A 71 -4.81 -9.47 -19.28
C VAL A 71 -3.63 -10.41 -19.49
N HIS A 72 -3.94 -11.63 -19.94
CA HIS A 72 -2.94 -12.59 -20.45
C HIS A 72 -2.20 -11.99 -21.65
N ALA A 73 -0.91 -12.29 -21.82
CA ALA A 73 -0.07 -11.83 -22.95
C ALA A 73 -0.76 -11.94 -24.34
N ARG A 74 -1.50 -13.03 -24.58
CA ARG A 74 -2.24 -13.27 -25.83
C ARG A 74 -3.40 -12.29 -26.10
N HIS A 75 -3.89 -11.57 -25.09
CA HIS A 75 -5.05 -10.69 -25.15
C HIS A 75 -4.69 -9.19 -25.18
N PHE A 76 -3.40 -8.84 -25.17
CA PHE A 76 -2.96 -7.43 -25.14
C PHE A 76 -3.40 -6.62 -26.34
N HIS A 77 -3.54 -7.28 -27.50
CA HIS A 77 -4.08 -6.67 -28.72
C HIS A 77 -5.50 -6.09 -28.55
N HIS A 78 -6.23 -6.46 -27.49
CA HIS A 78 -7.53 -5.88 -27.18
C HIS A 78 -7.44 -4.49 -26.51
N LEU A 79 -6.38 -4.20 -25.76
CA LEU A 79 -6.25 -2.96 -24.97
C LEU A 79 -6.51 -1.69 -25.78
N PRO A 80 -5.90 -1.48 -26.98
CA PRO A 80 -6.15 -0.27 -27.78
C PRO A 80 -7.61 -0.10 -28.19
N THR A 81 -8.36 -1.20 -28.31
CA THR A 81 -9.77 -1.18 -28.70
C THR A 81 -10.73 -1.11 -27.52
N TRP A 82 -10.30 -1.58 -26.34
CA TRP A 82 -11.09 -1.53 -25.11
C TRP A 82 -11.18 -0.11 -24.57
N PHE A 83 -10.07 0.62 -24.50
CA PHE A 83 -10.09 1.94 -23.86
C PHE A 83 -11.04 2.94 -24.53
N PRO A 84 -11.07 3.10 -25.87
CA PRO A 84 -12.05 3.98 -26.53
C PRO A 84 -13.49 3.52 -26.29
N ALA A 85 -13.72 2.20 -26.27
CA ALA A 85 -15.04 1.63 -25.97
C ALA A 85 -15.49 2.00 -24.56
N LEU A 86 -14.63 1.79 -23.56
CA LEU A 86 -14.90 2.11 -22.16
C LEU A 86 -15.04 3.61 -21.92
N ALA A 87 -14.23 4.43 -22.58
CA ALA A 87 -14.34 5.89 -22.56
C ALA A 87 -15.73 6.35 -23.02
N SER A 88 -16.26 5.77 -24.11
CA SER A 88 -17.60 6.09 -24.60
C SER A 88 -18.73 5.70 -23.65
N LYS A 89 -18.46 4.78 -22.71
CA LYS A 89 -19.41 4.32 -21.70
C LYS A 89 -19.24 5.03 -20.36
N GLY A 90 -18.34 6.00 -20.26
CA GLY A 90 -18.10 6.77 -19.05
C GLY A 90 -17.63 5.89 -17.89
N VAL A 91 -16.70 4.96 -18.16
CA VAL A 91 -16.11 4.10 -17.13
C VAL A 91 -15.55 4.94 -15.98
N ARG A 92 -15.88 4.55 -14.73
CA ARG A 92 -15.42 5.26 -13.53
C ARG A 92 -14.29 4.55 -12.82
N GLU A 93 -14.26 3.23 -12.86
CA GLU A 93 -13.19 2.43 -12.28
C GLU A 93 -12.54 1.58 -13.35
N LEU A 94 -11.23 1.70 -13.50
CA LEU A 94 -10.45 0.93 -14.45
C LEU A 94 -9.26 0.29 -13.74
N ALA A 95 -9.23 -1.05 -13.75
CA ALA A 95 -8.11 -1.83 -13.24
C ALA A 95 -7.59 -2.76 -14.33
N ILE A 96 -6.31 -2.64 -14.68
CA ILE A 96 -5.63 -3.49 -15.65
C ILE A 96 -4.46 -4.16 -14.92
N GLU A 97 -4.49 -5.49 -14.87
CA GLU A 97 -3.42 -6.33 -14.33
C GLU A 97 -2.83 -7.13 -15.49
N CYS A 98 -1.58 -6.87 -15.83
CA CYS A 98 -0.89 -7.49 -16.94
C CYS A 98 -0.15 -8.77 -16.48
N ASP A 99 0.05 -9.72 -17.39
CA ASP A 99 0.70 -11.00 -17.07
C ASP A 99 2.21 -10.85 -16.82
N GLY A 100 2.65 -10.59 -15.59
CA GLY A 100 4.06 -10.34 -15.27
C GLY A 100 5.06 -11.49 -15.57
N VAL A 101 4.60 -12.69 -15.91
CA VAL A 101 5.40 -13.95 -15.94
C VAL A 101 6.51 -13.95 -17.02
N ARG A 102 6.62 -12.94 -17.89
CA ARG A 102 7.59 -12.95 -18.99
C ARG A 102 8.38 -11.66 -19.19
N ARG A 103 8.58 -10.85 -18.14
CA ARG A 103 9.57 -9.77 -18.21
C ARG A 103 10.96 -10.37 -18.41
N GLY A 104 11.61 -10.07 -19.54
CA GLY A 104 13.02 -10.40 -19.79
C GLY A 104 13.34 -11.69 -20.55
N HIS A 105 12.37 -12.46 -21.04
CA HIS A 105 12.70 -13.57 -21.96
C HIS A 105 12.89 -13.01 -23.39
N PRO A 106 14.03 -13.26 -24.06
CA PRO A 106 14.39 -12.62 -25.34
C PRO A 106 13.42 -12.90 -26.49
N ASP A 107 12.68 -14.01 -26.43
CA ASP A 107 11.64 -14.36 -27.41
C ASP A 107 10.25 -13.77 -27.07
N THR A 108 10.13 -12.94 -26.04
CA THR A 108 8.84 -12.33 -25.66
C THR A 108 8.69 -10.98 -26.34
N PRO A 109 7.67 -10.80 -27.17
CA PRO A 109 7.40 -9.50 -27.77
C PRO A 109 7.09 -8.40 -26.72
N PRO A 110 7.31 -7.11 -27.05
CA PRO A 110 7.30 -5.97 -26.13
C PRO A 110 5.86 -5.53 -25.78
N TYR A 111 4.99 -6.47 -25.45
CA TYR A 111 3.57 -6.20 -25.34
C TYR A 111 3.17 -5.56 -24.00
N TRP A 112 4.08 -5.19 -23.10
CA TRP A 112 3.72 -4.60 -21.79
C TRP A 112 3.21 -3.16 -21.84
N VAL A 113 3.23 -2.55 -23.03
CA VAL A 113 2.83 -1.16 -23.25
C VAL A 113 1.31 -1.02 -23.25
N ILE A 114 0.81 -0.26 -22.27
CA ILE A 114 -0.56 0.23 -22.29
C ILE A 114 -0.70 1.34 -23.33
N ASP A 115 -1.65 1.17 -24.25
CA ASP A 115 -1.94 2.14 -25.31
C ASP A 115 -2.46 3.49 -24.76
N GLN A 116 -2.19 4.57 -25.50
CA GLN A 116 -2.60 5.93 -25.15
C GLN A 116 -4.12 6.11 -25.06
N GLY A 117 -4.90 5.18 -25.61
CA GLY A 117 -6.35 5.13 -25.48
C GLY A 117 -6.83 5.16 -24.02
N LEU A 118 -6.02 4.69 -23.06
CA LEU A 118 -6.30 4.78 -21.62
C LEU A 118 -6.72 6.20 -21.20
N PHE A 119 -5.99 7.20 -21.69
CA PHE A 119 -6.17 8.61 -21.36
C PHE A 119 -7.46 9.21 -21.93
N SER A 120 -8.20 8.47 -22.77
CA SER A 120 -9.53 8.88 -23.27
C SER A 120 -10.63 8.72 -22.21
N CYS A 121 -10.38 7.96 -21.14
CA CYS A 121 -11.36 7.70 -20.09
C CYS A 121 -11.49 8.87 -19.12
N ALA A 122 -12.10 9.98 -19.55
CA ALA A 122 -12.19 11.22 -18.76
C ALA A 122 -13.06 11.13 -17.50
N ALA A 123 -13.94 10.13 -17.41
CA ALA A 123 -14.85 9.91 -16.27
C ALA A 123 -14.21 9.08 -15.13
N LEU A 124 -12.93 8.70 -15.26
CA LEU A 124 -12.24 7.89 -14.27
C LEU A 124 -12.19 8.58 -12.91
N ALA A 125 -12.63 7.84 -11.90
CA ALA A 125 -12.49 8.12 -10.49
C ALA A 125 -11.43 7.23 -9.82
N VAL A 126 -11.22 6.02 -10.34
CA VAL A 126 -10.20 5.08 -9.86
C VAL A 126 -9.43 4.51 -11.04
N LEU A 127 -8.11 4.59 -10.99
CA LEU A 127 -7.20 3.98 -11.95
C LEU A 127 -6.21 3.08 -11.22
N HIS A 128 -6.18 1.79 -11.57
CA HIS A 128 -5.25 0.80 -11.07
C HIS A 128 -4.51 0.15 -12.23
N LEU A 129 -3.20 0.32 -12.27
CA LEU A 129 -2.32 -0.30 -13.25
C LEU A 129 -1.38 -1.25 -12.51
N GLU A 130 -1.35 -2.51 -12.94
CA GLU A 130 -0.55 -3.56 -12.34
C GLU A 130 0.26 -4.33 -13.40
N ASP A 131 1.54 -4.54 -13.10
CA ASP A 131 2.47 -5.32 -13.90
C ASP A 131 2.62 -4.85 -15.37
N CYS A 132 2.58 -3.53 -15.62
CA CYS A 132 2.74 -2.94 -16.95
C CYS A 132 3.81 -1.84 -17.04
N ASP A 133 4.11 -1.37 -18.26
CA ASP A 133 4.94 -0.18 -18.46
C ASP A 133 4.13 1.09 -18.26
N MET A 134 4.80 2.16 -17.80
CA MET A 134 4.17 3.45 -17.60
C MET A 134 3.71 4.08 -18.93
N PRO A 135 2.39 4.24 -19.16
CA PRO A 135 1.90 4.72 -20.44
C PRO A 135 2.25 6.20 -20.68
N LEU A 136 2.51 6.55 -21.94
CA LEU A 136 2.78 7.93 -22.36
C LEU A 136 1.47 8.68 -22.61
N ALA A 137 1.26 9.79 -21.91
CA ALA A 137 0.10 10.64 -22.16
C ALA A 137 0.16 11.26 -23.58
N PRO A 138 -0.95 11.27 -24.33
CA PRO A 138 -0.99 11.89 -25.66
C PRO A 138 -0.80 13.41 -25.56
N PRO A 139 -0.25 14.07 -26.60
CA PRO A 139 -0.15 15.52 -26.65
C PRO A 139 -1.53 16.18 -26.44
N GLY A 140 -1.60 17.14 -25.51
CA GLY A 140 -2.85 17.85 -25.20
C GLY A 140 -3.79 17.11 -24.24
N PHE A 141 -3.34 16.02 -23.60
CA PHE A 141 -4.06 15.41 -22.48
C PHE A 141 -4.37 16.45 -21.40
N ARG A 142 -5.66 16.60 -21.09
CA ARG A 142 -6.16 17.62 -20.14
C ARG A 142 -6.24 17.13 -18.70
N GLY A 143 -5.88 15.87 -18.45
CA GLY A 143 -5.97 15.26 -17.14
C GLY A 143 -7.18 14.37 -16.91
N PHE A 144 -7.21 13.78 -15.73
CA PHE A 144 -8.34 13.03 -15.20
C PHE A 144 -9.05 13.87 -14.13
N PRO A 145 -10.03 14.72 -14.51
CA PRO A 145 -10.60 15.72 -13.60
C PRO A 145 -11.38 15.12 -12.43
N SER A 146 -11.82 13.86 -12.57
CA SER A 146 -12.59 13.15 -11.55
C SER A 146 -11.78 12.11 -10.78
N LEU A 147 -10.47 11.97 -11.05
CA LEU A 147 -9.65 10.91 -10.45
C LEU A 147 -9.43 11.17 -8.97
N VAL A 148 -9.82 10.20 -8.15
CA VAL A 148 -9.72 10.23 -6.68
C VAL A 148 -8.65 9.25 -6.19
N SER A 149 -8.45 8.12 -6.87
CA SER A 149 -7.46 7.11 -6.50
C SER A 149 -6.63 6.68 -7.70
N LEU A 150 -5.30 6.71 -7.53
CA LEU A 150 -4.31 6.23 -8.49
C LEU A 150 -3.44 5.16 -7.82
N THR A 151 -3.45 3.96 -8.38
CA THR A 151 -2.57 2.86 -7.96
C THR A 151 -1.69 2.42 -9.12
N LEU A 152 -0.38 2.44 -8.89
CA LEU A 152 0.64 1.87 -9.76
C LEU A 152 1.33 0.75 -8.99
N ARG A 153 1.21 -0.49 -9.47
CA ARG A 153 1.76 -1.69 -8.83
C ARG A 153 2.64 -2.48 -9.80
N GLY A 154 3.88 -2.80 -9.46
CA GLY A 154 4.76 -3.50 -10.42
C GLY A 154 4.99 -2.71 -11.70
N VAL A 155 4.80 -1.38 -11.68
CA VAL A 155 4.85 -0.55 -12.89
C VAL A 155 6.29 -0.15 -13.20
N THR A 156 6.71 -0.36 -14.44
CA THR A 156 8.05 0.03 -14.89
C THR A 156 8.02 1.43 -15.49
N LEU A 157 8.81 2.33 -14.92
CA LEU A 157 9.01 3.70 -15.37
C LEU A 157 10.16 3.73 -16.39
N PRO A 158 9.97 4.34 -17.57
CA PRO A 158 11.07 4.62 -18.48
C PRO A 158 12.17 5.43 -17.80
N ALA A 159 13.42 5.08 -18.05
CA ALA A 159 14.57 5.72 -17.44
C ALA A 159 14.58 7.24 -17.67
N GLU A 160 14.30 7.66 -18.91
CA GLU A 160 14.14 9.06 -19.26
C GLU A 160 12.67 9.48 -19.14
N GLY A 161 12.39 10.38 -18.20
CA GLY A 161 11.08 11.03 -18.08
C GLY A 161 9.95 10.16 -17.52
N GLY A 162 10.20 8.92 -17.10
CA GLY A 162 9.18 8.06 -16.49
C GLY A 162 8.54 8.69 -15.24
N GLY A 163 9.36 9.20 -14.31
CA GLY A 163 8.89 9.95 -13.16
C GLY A 163 8.08 11.20 -13.52
N ALA A 164 8.49 11.92 -14.58
CA ALA A 164 7.76 13.08 -15.09
C ALA A 164 6.36 12.72 -15.64
N ARG A 165 6.17 11.50 -16.17
CA ARG A 165 4.84 11.01 -16.58
C ARG A 165 3.92 10.82 -15.37
N VAL A 166 4.43 10.29 -14.26
CA VAL A 166 3.67 10.15 -13.01
C VAL A 166 3.36 11.53 -12.42
N GLU A 167 4.35 12.43 -12.38
CA GLU A 167 4.15 13.82 -11.94
C GLU A 167 3.06 14.52 -12.76
N HIS A 168 3.08 14.38 -14.08
CA HIS A 168 2.05 14.95 -14.95
C HIS A 168 0.66 14.37 -14.66
N LEU A 169 0.52 13.06 -14.46
CA LEU A 169 -0.75 12.44 -14.09
C LEU A 169 -1.29 12.95 -12.77
N VAL A 170 -0.44 13.03 -11.75
CA VAL A 170 -0.80 13.54 -10.42
C VAL A 170 -1.25 15.01 -10.52
N ALA A 171 -0.48 15.84 -11.22
CA ALA A 171 -0.82 17.25 -11.44
C ALA A 171 -2.14 17.43 -12.21
N ALA A 172 -2.45 16.50 -13.11
CA ALA A 172 -3.65 16.51 -13.93
C ALA A 172 -4.87 15.83 -13.25
N ALA A 173 -4.74 15.46 -11.97
CA ALA A 173 -5.78 14.85 -11.14
C ALA A 173 -6.06 15.73 -9.89
N PRO A 174 -6.80 16.84 -10.01
CA PRO A 174 -6.98 17.82 -8.91
C PRO A 174 -7.78 17.29 -7.71
N LEU A 175 -8.50 16.18 -7.88
CA LEU A 175 -9.29 15.53 -6.82
C LEU A 175 -8.60 14.31 -6.20
N LEU A 176 -7.34 14.04 -6.56
CA LEU A 176 -6.61 12.88 -6.09
C LEU A 176 -6.50 12.88 -4.56
N ALA A 177 -7.12 11.88 -3.94
CA ALA A 177 -7.16 11.69 -2.50
C ALA A 177 -6.34 10.48 -2.05
N GLU A 178 -6.08 9.52 -2.93
CA GLU A 178 -5.23 8.36 -2.66
C GLU A 178 -4.21 8.16 -3.78
N LEU A 179 -2.93 8.05 -3.41
CA LEU A 179 -1.84 7.67 -4.30
C LEU A 179 -1.14 6.43 -3.74
N ARG A 180 -1.04 5.39 -4.56
CA ARG A 180 -0.32 4.16 -4.24
C ARG A 180 0.74 3.86 -5.28
N LEU A 181 1.98 3.75 -4.82
CA LEU A 181 3.15 3.31 -5.58
C LEU A 181 3.68 2.05 -4.90
N ASP A 182 3.54 0.91 -5.54
CA ASP A 182 3.89 -0.41 -4.99
C ASP A 182 4.78 -1.14 -6.01
N ASP A 183 5.98 -1.56 -5.62
CA ASP A 183 6.95 -2.25 -6.48
C ASP A 183 7.15 -1.52 -7.84
N VAL A 184 7.25 -0.19 -7.79
CA VAL A 184 7.51 0.63 -8.98
C VAL A 184 9.01 0.61 -9.27
N ASP A 185 9.37 0.25 -10.50
CA ASP A 185 10.75 0.12 -10.96
C ASP A 185 11.10 1.19 -11.99
N VAL A 186 12.40 1.42 -12.20
CA VAL A 186 12.91 2.26 -13.30
C VAL A 186 13.67 1.34 -14.26
N GLU A 187 13.42 1.48 -15.57
CA GLU A 187 14.18 0.74 -16.59
C GLU A 187 15.69 0.97 -16.42
N GLU A 188 16.46 -0.11 -16.32
CA GLU A 188 17.92 -0.02 -16.25
C GLU A 188 18.45 0.44 -17.62
N LEU A 189 19.27 1.49 -17.63
CA LEU A 189 20.02 1.89 -18.81
C LEU A 189 21.33 1.12 -18.87
N GLU A 190 21.77 0.76 -20.08
CA GLU A 190 23.05 0.07 -20.33
C GLU A 190 24.28 0.92 -19.93
N ASP A 191 24.09 2.22 -19.66
CA ASP A 191 25.14 3.19 -19.29
C ASP A 191 25.09 3.49 -17.77
N PRO A 192 26.22 3.53 -17.02
CA PRO A 192 26.21 3.30 -15.58
C PRO A 192 25.59 4.39 -14.70
N THR A 193 25.28 5.60 -15.18
CA THR A 193 24.75 6.67 -14.30
C THR A 193 24.25 7.89 -15.08
N PRO A 194 23.11 7.83 -15.78
CA PRO A 194 22.27 9.01 -15.86
C PRO A 194 21.78 9.34 -14.43
N PRO A 195 21.76 10.61 -14.03
CA PRO A 195 21.25 10.97 -12.71
C PRO A 195 19.79 10.56 -12.62
N LEU A 196 19.42 9.91 -11.52
CA LEU A 196 18.04 9.57 -11.23
C LEU A 196 17.16 10.83 -11.35
N TYR A 197 16.22 10.82 -12.29
CA TYR A 197 15.38 12.00 -12.56
C TYR A 197 14.41 12.22 -11.41
N LYS A 198 14.75 13.22 -10.60
CA LYS A 198 13.96 13.66 -9.45
C LYS A 198 12.64 14.31 -9.89
N TRP A 199 11.52 13.74 -9.46
CA TRP A 199 10.16 14.25 -9.74
C TRP A 199 9.39 14.47 -8.44
N ALA A 200 8.25 15.16 -8.52
CA ALA A 200 7.51 15.59 -7.33
C ALA A 200 6.03 15.19 -7.37
N VAL A 201 5.54 14.68 -6.23
CA VAL A 201 4.11 14.46 -6.00
C VAL A 201 3.50 15.77 -5.47
N ARG A 202 2.72 16.45 -6.33
CA ARG A 202 1.95 17.66 -5.94
C ARG A 202 0.47 17.39 -6.03
N ALA A 203 -0.10 16.88 -4.94
CA ALA A 203 -1.51 16.53 -4.82
C ALA A 203 -2.13 17.24 -3.59
N PRO A 204 -2.74 18.43 -3.76
CA PRO A 204 -3.20 19.25 -2.62
C PRO A 204 -4.37 18.64 -1.85
N ARG A 205 -5.06 17.64 -2.42
CA ARG A 205 -6.17 16.93 -1.78
C ARG A 205 -5.81 15.52 -1.32
N LEU A 206 -4.52 15.15 -1.37
CA LEU A 206 -4.05 13.84 -0.98
C LEU A 206 -4.34 13.60 0.50
N ARG A 207 -5.04 12.51 0.79
CA ARG A 207 -5.39 12.05 2.14
C ARG A 207 -4.64 10.79 2.53
N VAL A 208 -4.36 9.93 1.54
CA VAL A 208 -3.68 8.64 1.73
C VAL A 208 -2.51 8.55 0.75
N LEU A 209 -1.31 8.32 1.29
CA LEU A 209 -0.11 8.01 0.52
C LEU A 209 0.36 6.60 0.88
N LYS A 210 0.56 5.75 -0.12
CA LYS A 210 1.16 4.42 0.06
C LYS A 210 2.35 4.30 -0.87
N MET A 211 3.54 4.09 -0.31
CA MET A 211 4.78 3.95 -1.06
C MET A 211 5.51 2.72 -0.55
N ALA A 212 5.63 1.70 -1.39
CA ALA A 212 6.35 0.48 -1.11
C ALA A 212 7.25 0.18 -2.30
N THR A 213 8.53 0.58 -2.28
CA THR A 213 9.42 0.43 -3.43
C THR A 213 10.80 -0.02 -2.97
N ARG A 214 11.41 -0.95 -3.72
CA ARG A 214 12.75 -1.48 -3.40
C ARG A 214 13.88 -0.58 -3.88
N LEU A 215 13.64 0.16 -4.96
CA LEU A 215 14.62 1.02 -5.61
C LEU A 215 14.20 2.49 -5.49
N ASP A 216 15.18 3.40 -5.43
CA ASP A 216 14.91 4.84 -5.48
C ASP A 216 14.40 5.20 -6.88
N ILE A 217 13.16 5.66 -6.94
CA ILE A 217 12.49 6.07 -8.18
C ILE A 217 12.53 7.59 -8.40
N GLY A 218 13.25 8.34 -7.56
CA GLY A 218 13.40 9.79 -7.66
C GLY A 218 12.17 10.58 -7.19
N CYS A 219 11.21 9.90 -6.56
CA CYS A 219 9.97 10.49 -6.06
C CYS A 219 10.24 11.38 -4.84
N ARG A 220 9.66 12.58 -4.81
CA ARG A 220 9.79 13.53 -3.69
C ARG A 220 8.45 14.16 -3.34
N ILE A 221 8.33 14.59 -2.10
CA ILE A 221 7.16 15.33 -1.59
C ILE A 221 7.68 16.69 -1.11
N PRO A 222 7.80 17.68 -2.01
CA PRO A 222 8.49 18.93 -1.71
C PRO A 222 7.72 19.83 -0.74
N GLU A 223 6.40 19.68 -0.67
CA GLU A 223 5.51 20.45 0.18
C GLU A 223 4.63 19.49 0.99
N GLU A 224 4.40 19.80 2.27
CA GLU A 224 3.52 19.02 3.16
C GLU A 224 2.08 19.07 2.64
N PRO A 225 1.48 17.96 2.20
CA PRO A 225 0.12 17.99 1.71
C PRO A 225 -0.83 18.27 2.89
N PRO A 226 -1.66 19.33 2.83
CA PRO A 226 -2.37 19.85 3.99
C PRO A 226 -3.49 18.94 4.49
N LEU A 227 -3.93 17.99 3.66
CA LEU A 227 -5.02 17.06 3.95
C LEU A 227 -4.52 15.62 4.15
N LEU A 228 -3.21 15.40 4.18
CA LEU A 228 -2.64 14.06 4.33
C LEU A 228 -2.93 13.52 5.73
N GLU A 229 -3.72 12.45 5.80
CA GLU A 229 -4.17 11.83 7.04
C GLU A 229 -3.41 10.53 7.32
N GLU A 230 -3.10 9.76 6.27
CA GLU A 230 -2.51 8.43 6.37
C GLU A 230 -1.33 8.27 5.42
N ALA A 231 -0.23 7.72 5.93
CA ALA A 231 0.92 7.31 5.14
C ALA A 231 1.30 5.86 5.42
N TYR A 232 1.60 5.12 4.37
CA TYR A 232 2.32 3.86 4.43
C TYR A 232 3.63 4.02 3.67
N ILE A 233 4.75 3.76 4.35
CA ILE A 233 6.08 3.88 3.78
C ILE A 233 6.85 2.58 4.01
N ASP A 234 7.31 1.97 2.92
CA ASP A 234 8.18 0.81 2.89
C ASP A 234 9.21 1.02 1.79
N ILE A 235 10.23 1.80 2.13
CA ILE A 235 11.30 2.21 1.22
C ILE A 235 12.63 1.92 1.90
N GLY A 236 13.62 1.51 1.10
CA GLY A 236 14.98 1.34 1.59
C GLY A 236 15.55 2.66 2.14
N ASN A 237 16.46 2.55 3.10
CA ASN A 237 17.10 3.73 3.69
C ASN A 237 18.18 4.38 2.81
N SER A 238 18.62 3.71 1.74
CA SER A 238 19.57 4.25 0.76
C SER A 238 18.93 5.23 -0.26
N PHE A 239 17.65 5.56 -0.09
CA PHE A 239 16.94 6.48 -0.98
C PHE A 239 17.48 7.90 -0.78
N MET A 240 18.01 8.52 -1.84
CA MET A 240 18.49 9.90 -1.80
C MET A 240 17.36 10.88 -1.46
N SER A 241 16.12 10.50 -1.75
CA SER A 241 14.89 11.26 -1.52
C SER A 241 14.24 10.99 -0.14
N PHE A 242 14.79 10.09 0.68
CA PHE A 242 14.18 9.65 1.93
C PHE A 242 13.79 10.82 2.85
N HIS A 243 14.72 11.75 3.11
CA HIS A 243 14.44 12.88 3.99
C HIS A 243 13.36 13.82 3.43
N GLU A 244 13.28 14.00 2.11
CA GLU A 244 12.23 14.81 1.48
C GLU A 244 10.85 14.12 1.64
N ILE A 245 10.78 12.81 1.42
CA ILE A 245 9.57 12.02 1.64
C ILE A 245 9.15 12.09 3.11
N PHE A 246 10.08 11.85 4.04
CA PHE A 246 9.81 11.85 5.47
C PHE A 246 9.30 13.21 5.98
N ARG A 247 9.87 14.32 5.48
CA ARG A 247 9.37 15.66 5.80
C ARG A 247 7.97 15.91 5.23
N GLY A 248 7.73 15.45 4.01
CA GLY A 248 6.43 15.61 3.35
C GLY A 248 5.27 14.88 4.02
N ILE A 249 5.54 13.86 4.86
CA ILE A 249 4.50 13.10 5.57
C ILE A 249 4.29 13.52 7.02
N ILE A 250 4.94 14.58 7.50
CA ILE A 250 4.96 14.91 8.93
C ILE A 250 3.59 15.27 9.53
N THR A 251 2.65 15.65 8.67
CA THR A 251 1.29 16.08 9.03
C THR A 251 0.33 14.92 9.30
N VAL A 252 0.73 13.68 9.00
CA VAL A 252 -0.15 12.49 9.08
C VAL A 252 -0.66 12.22 10.49
N ARG A 253 -1.86 11.65 10.55
CA ARG A 253 -2.45 11.11 11.79
C ARG A 253 -2.14 9.64 12.00
N LYS A 254 -2.00 8.88 10.90
CA LYS A 254 -1.67 7.45 10.91
C LYS A 254 -0.45 7.17 10.05
N LEU A 255 0.49 6.42 10.60
CA LEU A 255 1.71 6.04 9.89
C LEU A 255 1.93 4.53 9.99
N TRP A 256 2.03 3.89 8.84
CA TRP A 256 2.69 2.60 8.71
C TRP A 256 4.10 2.81 8.19
N PHE A 257 5.09 2.25 8.88
CA PHE A 257 6.47 2.43 8.50
C PHE A 257 7.26 1.13 8.63
N ASN A 258 7.82 0.68 7.51
CA ASN A 258 8.67 -0.49 7.50
C ASN A 258 10.15 -0.09 7.61
N ILE A 259 10.81 -0.58 8.65
CA ILE A 259 12.22 -0.29 8.96
C ILE A 259 13.04 -1.57 9.21
N HIS A 260 12.49 -2.75 8.94
CA HIS A 260 13.14 -4.05 9.25
C HIS A 260 14.42 -4.32 8.45
N GLU A 261 14.52 -3.77 7.24
CA GLU A 261 15.66 -3.93 6.31
C GLU A 261 16.66 -2.75 6.33
N PHE A 262 16.56 -1.85 7.32
CA PHE A 262 17.46 -0.69 7.39
C PHE A 262 18.88 -1.12 7.82
N ASN A 263 19.86 -0.79 6.99
CA ASN A 263 21.29 -1.05 7.21
C ASN A 263 22.10 0.20 7.64
N GLU A 264 21.45 1.34 7.79
CA GLU A 264 21.99 2.68 8.10
C GLU A 264 20.97 3.46 8.95
N TYR A 265 21.31 4.68 9.39
CA TYR A 265 20.53 5.49 10.32
C TYR A 265 19.81 6.68 9.64
N PRO A 266 18.84 6.47 8.74
CA PRO A 266 18.24 7.56 7.96
C PRO A 266 17.38 8.52 8.80
N LEU A 267 17.06 8.15 10.04
CA LEU A 267 16.34 9.01 10.98
C LEU A 267 17.26 9.72 11.97
N GLU A 268 18.56 9.44 11.95
CA GLU A 268 19.53 10.13 12.81
C GLU A 268 19.65 11.60 12.42
N GLY A 269 19.70 12.48 13.41
CA GLY A 269 19.71 13.93 13.18
C GLY A 269 18.37 14.55 12.75
N ILE A 270 17.33 13.74 12.50
CA ILE A 270 15.98 14.28 12.27
C ILE A 270 15.45 14.89 13.57
N SER A 271 15.09 16.17 13.49
CA SER A 271 14.57 16.98 14.59
C SER A 271 13.08 17.34 14.45
N CYS A 272 12.45 16.89 13.37
CA CYS A 272 11.06 17.21 13.08
C CYS A 272 10.10 16.38 13.96
N LYS A 273 8.93 16.95 14.29
CA LYS A 273 7.93 16.31 15.15
C LYS A 273 6.62 16.09 14.40
N PHE A 274 6.05 14.91 14.57
CA PHE A 274 4.71 14.59 14.11
C PHE A 274 3.69 15.04 15.16
N ASP A 275 3.23 16.29 15.07
CA ASP A 275 2.29 16.86 16.04
C ASP A 275 0.88 16.23 15.96
N ASN A 276 0.51 15.71 14.79
CA ASN A 276 -0.80 15.12 14.50
C ASN A 276 -0.85 13.59 14.59
N LEU A 277 0.31 12.92 14.66
CA LEU A 277 0.40 11.47 14.64
C LEU A 277 -0.18 10.87 15.92
N ARG A 278 -1.11 9.93 15.77
CA ARG A 278 -1.82 9.25 16.87
C ARG A 278 -1.71 7.74 16.78
N GLU A 279 -1.64 7.19 15.57
CA GLU A 279 -1.57 5.75 15.33
C GLU A 279 -0.30 5.44 14.53
N VAL A 280 0.56 4.59 15.08
CA VAL A 280 1.78 4.14 14.40
C VAL A 280 1.82 2.63 14.36
N HIS A 281 2.07 2.10 13.17
CA HIS A 281 2.36 0.71 12.92
C HIS A 281 3.78 0.61 12.36
N VAL A 282 4.66 -0.12 13.04
CA VAL A 282 6.06 -0.27 12.63
C VAL A 282 6.41 -1.73 12.44
N THR A 283 7.05 -2.05 11.33
CA THR A 283 7.71 -3.36 11.15
C THR A 283 9.21 -3.16 11.36
N THR A 284 9.81 -3.90 12.30
CA THR A 284 11.17 -3.66 12.78
C THR A 284 11.93 -4.95 13.03
N ASN A 285 13.26 -4.90 12.97
CA ASN A 285 14.14 -6.00 13.34
C ASN A 285 14.97 -5.61 14.59
N PHE A 286 14.65 -6.20 15.74
CA PHE A 286 15.34 -5.92 17.00
C PHE A 286 16.74 -6.50 17.06
N GLY A 287 17.12 -7.40 16.14
CA GLY A 287 18.48 -7.94 16.02
C GLY A 287 19.43 -7.04 15.23
N GLN A 288 18.92 -5.97 14.59
CA GLN A 288 19.68 -5.02 13.79
C GLN A 288 19.73 -3.65 14.46
N GLN A 289 20.94 -3.14 14.69
CA GLN A 289 21.14 -1.83 15.32
C GLN A 289 20.48 -0.70 14.52
N PRO A 290 20.62 -0.58 13.18
CA PRO A 290 20.06 0.55 12.47
C PRO A 290 18.52 0.54 12.44
N SER A 291 17.90 -0.64 12.35
CA SER A 291 16.45 -0.81 12.49
C SER A 291 15.98 -0.38 13.89
N THR A 292 16.65 -0.85 14.94
CA THR A 292 16.29 -0.54 16.34
C THR A 292 16.45 0.96 16.65
N MET A 293 17.55 1.59 16.22
CA MET A 293 17.78 3.02 16.43
C MET A 293 16.81 3.88 15.61
N SER A 294 16.37 3.40 14.44
CA SER A 294 15.32 4.05 13.66
C SER A 294 13.97 3.99 14.37
N LEU A 295 13.62 2.86 15.01
CA LEU A 295 12.43 2.78 15.86
C LEU A 295 12.47 3.84 16.97
N PHE A 296 13.60 3.95 17.69
CA PHE A 296 13.74 4.96 18.74
C PHE A 296 13.64 6.40 18.21
N SER A 297 14.25 6.66 17.05
CA SER A 297 14.19 7.98 16.41
C SER A 297 12.77 8.33 15.98
N LEU A 298 12.01 7.37 15.43
CA LEU A 298 10.60 7.54 15.08
C LEU A 298 9.75 7.85 16.32
N LEU A 299 9.92 7.08 17.40
CA LEU A 299 9.18 7.29 18.64
C LEU A 299 9.50 8.65 19.28
N ARG A 300 10.75 9.12 19.18
CA ARG A 300 11.13 10.48 19.59
C ARG A 300 10.42 11.56 18.77
N CYS A 301 10.18 11.31 17.48
CA CYS A 301 9.47 12.24 16.61
C CYS A 301 7.94 12.20 16.82
N ALA A 302 7.39 11.25 17.59
CA ALA A 302 5.95 11.02 17.75
C ALA A 302 5.45 11.25 19.20
N PRO A 303 5.51 12.48 19.75
CA PRO A 303 5.28 12.74 21.17
C PRO A 303 3.82 12.55 21.65
N TYR A 304 2.86 12.51 20.73
CA TYR A 304 1.42 12.43 21.04
C TYR A 304 0.79 11.11 20.58
N ILE A 305 1.59 10.08 20.34
CA ILE A 305 1.11 8.76 19.94
C ILE A 305 0.13 8.18 20.98
N GLU A 306 -0.97 7.60 20.50
CA GLU A 306 -2.01 6.96 21.31
C GLU A 306 -2.07 5.44 21.09
N ASP A 307 -1.82 4.99 19.86
CA ASP A 307 -1.80 3.57 19.46
C ASP A 307 -0.46 3.24 18.80
N LEU A 308 0.26 2.27 19.38
CA LEU A 308 1.53 1.75 18.88
C LEU A 308 1.41 0.26 18.59
N SER A 309 1.52 -0.11 17.32
CA SER A 309 1.61 -1.49 16.86
C SER A 309 3.00 -1.76 16.33
N ILE A 310 3.64 -2.83 16.80
CA ILE A 310 4.97 -3.25 16.34
C ILE A 310 4.90 -4.69 15.86
N GLU A 311 5.31 -4.94 14.62
CA GLU A 311 5.57 -6.27 14.08
C GLU A 311 7.09 -6.51 14.10
N ALA A 312 7.54 -7.42 14.96
CA ALA A 312 8.93 -7.82 15.01
C ALA A 312 9.22 -8.87 13.93
N GLU A 313 10.03 -8.49 12.94
CA GLU A 313 10.56 -9.36 11.90
C GLU A 313 12.06 -9.51 12.11
N ASP A 314 12.42 -10.22 13.18
CA ASP A 314 13.80 -10.60 13.48
C ASP A 314 14.21 -11.73 12.51
N ILE A 315 14.39 -11.39 11.22
CA ILE A 315 14.80 -12.34 10.19
C ILE A 315 16.25 -12.73 10.45
N SER A 316 16.49 -14.03 10.63
CA SER A 316 17.85 -14.59 10.74
C SER A 316 18.49 -14.65 9.36
N PHE A 317 18.94 -13.52 8.80
CA PHE A 317 19.81 -13.59 7.64
C PHE A 317 21.15 -14.21 8.07
N SER A 318 21.38 -15.42 7.58
CA SER A 318 22.58 -16.20 7.78
C SER A 318 23.83 -15.41 7.34
N HIS A 319 24.85 -15.42 8.22
CA HIS A 319 26.28 -15.12 7.98
C HIS A 319 26.79 -13.69 8.26
N ARG A 320 27.12 -13.38 9.54
CA ARG A 320 28.52 -13.27 10.04
C ARG A 320 28.66 -12.43 11.32
N ASP A 321 27.69 -11.62 11.68
CA ASP A 321 27.80 -10.73 12.84
C ASP A 321 26.97 -11.23 14.02
N ASP A 322 27.51 -11.06 15.23
CA ASP A 322 26.76 -11.30 16.46
C ASP A 322 25.53 -10.37 16.47
N PRO A 323 24.35 -10.87 16.86
CA PRO A 323 23.14 -10.05 16.90
C PRO A 323 23.38 -8.86 17.84
N TYR A 324 23.06 -7.66 17.36
CA TYR A 324 23.16 -6.44 18.15
C TYR A 324 22.43 -6.62 19.48
N GLU A 325 23.00 -6.14 20.58
CA GLU A 325 22.35 -6.11 21.89
C GLU A 325 22.09 -4.66 22.30
N ILE A 326 20.84 -4.35 22.65
CA ILE A 326 20.49 -3.03 23.19
C ILE A 326 21.10 -2.88 24.59
N GLU A 327 21.87 -1.83 24.78
CA GLU A 327 22.49 -1.44 26.05
C GLU A 327 21.71 -0.33 26.76
N GLU A 328 22.06 -0.02 28.01
CA GLU A 328 21.41 1.09 28.75
C GLU A 328 21.69 2.46 28.09
N ASP A 329 22.90 2.62 27.54
CA ASP A 329 23.32 3.85 26.86
C ASP A 329 22.51 4.13 25.59
N ASP A 330 21.99 3.10 24.92
CA ASP A 330 21.11 3.25 23.75
C ASP A 330 19.76 3.87 24.13
N PHE A 331 19.21 3.50 25.28
CA PHE A 331 18.00 4.14 25.79
C PHE A 331 18.25 5.59 26.18
N ILE A 332 19.43 5.92 26.70
CA ILE A 332 19.81 7.29 27.05
C ILE A 332 20.02 8.13 25.78
N SER A 333 20.75 7.59 24.81
CA SER A 333 21.06 8.27 23.54
C SER A 333 19.83 8.45 22.65
N SER A 334 18.80 7.63 22.83
CA SER A 334 17.51 7.79 22.15
C SER A 334 16.90 9.19 22.31
N GLY A 335 17.19 9.88 23.42
CA GLY A 335 16.60 11.18 23.74
C GLY A 335 15.09 11.12 24.02
N ILE A 336 14.56 9.93 24.33
CA ILE A 336 13.18 9.73 24.74
C ILE A 336 13.06 10.13 26.22
N ASN A 337 12.32 11.21 26.47
CA ASN A 337 12.10 11.76 27.81
C ASN A 337 11.02 10.97 28.58
N GLU A 338 10.90 11.25 29.89
CA GLU A 338 9.89 10.62 30.76
C GLU A 338 8.45 10.79 30.26
N ASN A 339 8.14 11.91 29.61
CA ASN A 339 6.78 12.24 29.20
C ASN A 339 6.46 11.86 27.74
N SER A 340 7.40 11.23 27.02
CA SER A 340 7.27 10.95 25.58
C SER A 340 6.10 10.01 25.24
N PHE A 341 5.65 9.18 26.19
CA PHE A 341 4.54 8.24 26.00
C PHE A 341 3.35 8.53 26.94
N SER A 342 3.22 9.76 27.41
CA SER A 342 2.12 10.19 28.29
C SER A 342 0.73 10.01 27.66
N SER A 343 0.64 10.05 26.32
CA SER A 343 -0.61 9.86 25.57
C SER A 343 -0.86 8.42 25.13
N LEU A 344 0.11 7.51 25.30
CA LEU A 344 0.06 6.16 24.76
C LEU A 344 -0.94 5.30 25.55
N LYS A 345 -1.99 4.82 24.88
CA LYS A 345 -3.11 4.08 25.46
C LYS A 345 -3.11 2.62 25.05
N TYR A 346 -2.76 2.34 23.79
CA TYR A 346 -2.83 1.02 23.20
C TYR A 346 -1.46 0.63 22.66
N VAL A 347 -0.98 -0.53 23.08
CA VAL A 347 0.25 -1.12 22.56
C VAL A 347 -0.03 -2.55 22.12
N SER A 348 0.36 -2.89 20.90
CA SER A 348 0.29 -4.22 20.34
C SER A 348 1.65 -4.62 19.79
N LEU A 349 2.23 -5.71 20.28
CA LEU A 349 3.44 -6.30 19.70
C LEU A 349 3.13 -7.67 19.11
N SER A 350 3.55 -7.93 17.88
CA SER A 350 3.46 -9.22 17.19
C SER A 350 4.83 -9.67 16.70
N GLY A 351 4.96 -10.95 16.33
CA GLY A 351 6.24 -11.52 15.89
C GLY A 351 7.25 -11.75 17.03
N ILE A 352 6.81 -11.72 18.28
CA ILE A 352 7.72 -11.76 19.43
C ILE A 352 8.28 -13.16 19.65
N THR A 353 9.63 -13.25 19.67
CA THR A 353 10.44 -14.46 19.89
C THR A 353 11.09 -14.50 21.27
N TYR A 354 10.81 -13.51 22.13
CA TYR A 354 11.39 -13.42 23.48
C TYR A 354 12.91 -13.13 23.46
N SER A 355 13.41 -12.42 22.43
CA SER A 355 14.80 -11.97 22.38
C SER A 355 15.10 -10.94 23.48
N SER A 356 16.36 -10.84 23.90
CA SER A 356 16.80 -9.90 24.94
C SER A 356 16.37 -8.46 24.61
N ASN A 357 16.56 -8.05 23.35
CA ASN A 357 16.22 -6.71 22.86
C ASN A 357 14.72 -6.43 22.88
N GLN A 358 13.89 -7.37 22.43
CA GLN A 358 12.43 -7.25 22.52
C GLN A 358 11.98 -7.06 23.98
N LEU A 359 12.56 -7.82 24.92
CA LEU A 359 12.23 -7.72 26.34
C LEU A 359 12.71 -6.40 26.96
N ARG A 360 13.93 -5.96 26.64
CA ARG A 360 14.49 -4.68 27.08
C ARG A 360 13.62 -3.53 26.56
N PHE A 361 13.24 -3.55 25.28
CA PHE A 361 12.34 -2.56 24.68
C PHE A 361 10.98 -2.51 25.37
N MET A 362 10.31 -3.66 25.56
CA MET A 362 9.01 -3.69 26.24
C MET A 362 9.11 -3.16 27.69
N LYS A 363 10.17 -3.51 28.42
CA LYS A 363 10.41 -3.02 29.78
C LYS A 363 10.61 -1.50 29.79
N PHE A 364 11.38 -0.98 28.85
CA PHE A 364 11.59 0.45 28.65
C PHE A 364 10.29 1.19 28.31
N LEU A 365 9.51 0.69 27.35
CA LEU A 365 8.24 1.30 26.97
C LEU A 365 7.28 1.36 28.16
N LEU A 366 7.16 0.26 28.92
CA LEU A 366 6.27 0.17 30.07
C LEU A 366 6.70 1.02 31.27
N SER A 367 8.01 1.32 31.41
CA SER A 367 8.50 2.21 32.48
C SER A 367 8.24 3.69 32.17
N LYS A 368 7.96 4.02 30.91
CA LYS A 368 7.72 5.38 30.41
C LYS A 368 6.24 5.65 30.06
N THR A 369 5.36 4.68 30.26
CA THR A 369 3.93 4.80 29.91
C THR A 369 3.04 4.83 31.16
N GLU A 370 2.35 5.96 31.39
CA GLU A 370 1.48 6.17 32.55
C GLU A 370 -0.02 6.02 32.24
N SER A 371 -0.41 6.15 30.97
CA SER A 371 -1.82 6.19 30.53
C SER A 371 -2.28 4.90 29.85
N LEU A 372 -1.54 3.79 30.03
CA LEU A 372 -1.74 2.57 29.28
C LEU A 372 -3.09 1.92 29.63
N GLN A 373 -3.89 1.63 28.61
CA GLN A 373 -5.18 0.95 28.76
C GLN A 373 -5.08 -0.51 28.34
N SER A 374 -4.33 -0.80 27.28
CA SER A 374 -4.14 -2.15 26.74
C SER A 374 -2.71 -2.39 26.29
N PHE A 375 -2.18 -3.55 26.65
CA PHE A 375 -0.87 -4.06 26.23
C PHE A 375 -1.03 -5.50 25.73
N ALA A 376 -1.02 -5.68 24.41
CA ALA A 376 -1.20 -6.98 23.77
C ALA A 376 0.14 -7.48 23.20
N VAL A 377 0.46 -8.75 23.46
CA VAL A 377 1.64 -9.40 22.89
C VAL A 377 1.26 -10.70 22.21
N THR A 378 1.67 -10.86 20.95
CA THR A 378 1.48 -12.06 20.14
C THR A 378 2.82 -12.73 19.94
N PHE A 379 3.00 -13.90 20.57
CA PHE A 379 4.22 -14.70 20.43
C PHE A 379 4.14 -15.64 19.24
N LEU A 380 5.28 -15.90 18.61
CA LEU A 380 5.42 -16.90 17.52
C LEU A 380 5.37 -18.36 18.02
N TYR A 381 5.31 -18.57 19.34
CA TYR A 381 5.28 -19.89 19.95
C TYR A 381 3.87 -20.38 20.26
N SER A 382 3.65 -21.68 20.11
CA SER A 382 2.41 -22.33 20.56
C SER A 382 2.31 -22.37 22.09
N LYS A 383 1.08 -22.52 22.63
CA LYS A 383 0.82 -22.60 24.09
C LYS A 383 1.57 -23.74 24.79
N SER A 384 1.90 -24.81 24.07
CA SER A 384 2.61 -25.97 24.61
C SER A 384 4.13 -25.73 24.73
N ASN A 385 4.66 -24.64 24.18
CA ASN A 385 6.08 -24.33 24.24
C ASN A 385 6.49 -23.82 25.64
N LYS A 386 7.58 -24.35 26.18
CA LYS A 386 8.13 -23.93 27.49
C LYS A 386 8.53 -22.44 27.48
N GLU A 387 9.00 -21.92 26.36
CA GLU A 387 9.36 -20.51 26.20
C GLU A 387 8.14 -19.59 26.25
N TYR A 388 7.00 -20.02 25.70
CA TYR A 388 5.73 -19.28 25.84
C TYR A 388 5.32 -19.13 27.31
N VAL A 389 5.47 -20.19 28.12
CA VAL A 389 5.16 -20.14 29.56
C VAL A 389 6.09 -19.19 30.31
N LYS A 390 7.40 -19.19 29.99
CA LYS A 390 8.35 -18.23 30.57
C LYS A 390 8.00 -16.80 30.18
N ALA A 391 7.70 -16.57 28.91
CA ALA A 391 7.31 -15.26 28.39
C ALA A 391 6.06 -14.71 29.08
N CYS A 392 5.05 -15.56 29.31
CA CYS A 392 3.87 -15.20 30.09
C CYS A 392 4.21 -14.81 31.54
N ARG A 393 5.19 -15.46 32.19
CA ARG A 393 5.63 -15.08 33.55
C ARG A 393 6.29 -13.71 33.57
N VAL A 394 7.15 -13.42 32.58
CA VAL A 394 7.81 -12.12 32.47
C VAL A 394 6.82 -11.01 32.16
N LEU A 395 5.85 -11.21 31.26
CA LEU A 395 4.79 -10.23 31.03
C LEU A 395 3.95 -9.96 32.28
N ARG A 396 3.68 -10.98 33.11
CA ARG A 396 3.02 -10.77 34.41
C ARG A 396 3.90 -9.96 35.37
N ALA A 397 5.21 -10.17 35.36
CA ALA A 397 6.15 -9.36 36.15
C ALA A 397 6.17 -7.91 35.66
N PHE A 398 6.21 -7.69 34.35
CA PHE A 398 6.11 -6.35 33.75
C PHE A 398 4.80 -5.65 34.12
N ARG A 399 3.67 -6.36 34.08
CA ARG A 399 2.38 -5.81 34.53
C ARG A 399 2.44 -5.32 35.98
N ARG A 400 3.11 -6.05 36.88
CA ARG A 400 3.25 -5.64 38.29
C ARG A 400 4.19 -4.45 38.47
N ALA A 401 5.18 -4.30 37.60
CA ALA A 401 6.18 -3.23 37.65
C ALA A 401 5.80 -1.99 36.81
N SER A 402 4.74 -2.08 36.00
CA SER A 402 4.28 -0.98 35.14
C SER A 402 3.68 0.15 35.97
N ALA A 403 3.88 1.40 35.51
CA ALA A 403 3.23 2.58 36.06
C ALA A 403 1.70 2.59 35.86
N SER A 404 1.15 1.67 35.05
CA SER A 404 -0.27 1.55 34.72
C SER A 404 -0.89 0.23 35.24
N PRO A 405 -1.11 0.05 36.55
CA PRO A 405 -1.56 -1.23 37.12
C PRO A 405 -2.95 -1.67 36.67
N GLN A 406 -3.78 -0.73 36.19
CA GLN A 406 -5.13 -1.00 35.67
C GLN A 406 -5.15 -1.44 34.20
N ALA A 407 -4.02 -1.33 33.49
CA ALA A 407 -3.93 -1.71 32.09
C ALA A 407 -4.25 -3.20 31.89
N ARG A 408 -4.95 -3.50 30.80
CA ARG A 408 -5.24 -4.88 30.37
C ARG A 408 -4.02 -5.44 29.65
N PHE A 409 -3.42 -6.48 30.22
CA PHE A 409 -2.35 -7.21 29.55
C PHE A 409 -2.93 -8.47 28.90
N GLU A 410 -2.83 -8.54 27.58
CA GLU A 410 -3.32 -9.66 26.77
C GLU A 410 -2.15 -10.41 26.14
N VAL A 411 -2.19 -11.74 26.21
CA VAL A 411 -1.29 -12.58 25.43
C VAL A 411 -2.12 -13.27 24.35
N ARG A 412 -1.82 -12.96 23.10
CA ARG A 412 -2.48 -13.52 21.92
C ARG A 412 -1.64 -14.66 21.35
N LEU A 413 -2.32 -15.55 20.64
CA LEU A 413 -1.67 -16.61 19.87
C LEU A 413 -1.56 -16.17 18.41
N TRP A 414 -0.49 -16.64 17.76
CA TRP A 414 -0.24 -16.42 16.33
C TRP A 414 -1.46 -16.70 15.45
N ASP A 415 -2.27 -17.69 15.79
CA ASP A 415 -3.47 -18.10 15.01
C ASP A 415 -4.63 -17.08 15.04
N LYS A 416 -4.47 -15.97 15.77
CA LYS A 416 -5.40 -14.82 15.79
C LYS A 416 -4.63 -13.51 15.61
N PRO A 417 -4.02 -13.28 14.44
CA PRO A 417 -3.31 -12.03 14.19
C PRO A 417 -4.29 -10.86 14.24
N THR A 418 -3.81 -9.69 14.63
CA THR A 418 -4.48 -8.42 14.36
C THR A 418 -4.78 -8.35 12.86
N PRO A 419 -5.95 -7.83 12.44
CA PRO A 419 -6.23 -7.64 11.03
C PRO A 419 -5.14 -6.76 10.44
N ARG A 420 -4.28 -7.35 9.60
CA ARG A 420 -3.36 -6.60 8.76
C ARG A 420 -4.25 -5.67 7.92
N PRO A 421 -3.96 -4.37 7.81
CA PRO A 421 -4.44 -3.63 6.66
C PRO A 421 -3.90 -4.39 5.45
N SER A 422 -4.81 -5.01 4.70
CA SER A 422 -4.45 -5.89 3.62
C SER A 422 -3.72 -5.09 2.56
N PHE A 423 -2.40 -5.24 2.50
CA PHE A 423 -1.59 -4.79 1.37
C PHE A 423 -2.19 -5.28 0.06
N PHE A 424 -2.66 -6.53 0.09
CA PHE A 424 -3.28 -7.29 -1.00
C PHE A 424 -4.79 -7.04 -1.22
N SER A 425 -5.47 -6.17 -0.47
CA SER A 425 -6.83 -5.78 -0.85
C SER A 425 -6.74 -4.66 -1.87
N CYS A 426 -6.71 -5.03 -3.15
CA CYS A 426 -6.67 -4.08 -4.25
C CYS A 426 -7.97 -3.28 -4.44
N LEU A 427 -9.00 -3.42 -3.59
CA LEU A 427 -10.31 -2.77 -3.80
C LEU A 427 -11.04 -2.50 -2.47
N PRO A 428 -11.89 -1.46 -2.40
CA PRO A 428 -12.94 -1.41 -1.37
C PRO A 428 -13.86 -2.64 -1.51
N PRO A 429 -14.52 -3.08 -0.43
CA PRO A 429 -15.36 -4.29 -0.41
C PRO A 429 -16.44 -4.34 -1.49
#